data_AF-A0A0F9UMJ9-F1
#
_entry.id   AF-A0A0F9UMJ9-F1
#
_cell.length_a   1.000
_cell.length_b   1.000
_cell.length_c   1.000
_cell.angle_alpha   90.00
_cell.angle_beta   90.00
_cell.angle_gamma   90.00
#
_symmetry.space_group_name_H-M   'P 1'
#
loop_
_entity.id
_entity.type
_entity.pdbx_description
1 polymer ?
#
loop_
_entity_poly.entity_id
_entity_poly.type
_entity_poly.pdbx_seq_one_letter_code
_entity_poly.pdbx_strand_id
1 'polypeptide(L)'
;MIIQIWMEGYRATEEHGIAQMIGSYEADDFDEAVKKYMEENPGDVRINGRNRYPSDTAYENRPSKYNIWACNLFDNEADARKAFG
;
A
#
# COMPACT_ATOMS: atom_id res chain seq x y z
N MET A 1 -14.41 -10.73 -6.36
CA MET A 1 -13.73 -11.43 -5.23
C MET A 1 -13.61 -10.44 -4.07
N ILE A 2 -13.62 -10.86 -2.80
CA ILE A 2 -13.31 -9.91 -1.72
C ILE A 2 -11.79 -9.80 -1.58
N ILE A 3 -11.26 -8.59 -1.77
CA ILE A 3 -9.84 -8.26 -1.64
C ILE A 3 -9.67 -7.34 -0.43
N GLN A 4 -8.72 -7.70 0.44
CA GLN A 4 -8.37 -6.90 1.61
C GLN A 4 -7.19 -6.01 1.28
N ILE A 5 -7.23 -4.77 1.73
CA ILE A 5 -6.12 -3.83 1.59
C ILE A 5 -5.40 -3.76 2.94
N TRP A 6 -4.13 -4.12 2.93
CA TRP A 6 -3.26 -4.12 4.08
C TRP A 6 -2.18 -3.05 3.93
N MET A 7 -1.99 -2.24 4.96
CA MET A 7 -0.90 -1.27 5.04
C MET A 7 0.25 -1.88 5.85
N GLU A 8 1.48 -1.64 5.40
CA GLU A 8 2.67 -2.08 6.14
C GLU A 8 2.79 -1.44 7.53
N GLY A 9 3.55 -2.11 8.39
CA GLY A 9 3.97 -1.52 9.65
C GLY A 9 4.98 -0.40 9.44
N TYR A 10 5.00 0.56 10.37
CA TYR A 10 5.92 1.70 10.33
C TYR A 10 6.55 1.93 11.69
N ARG A 11 7.72 2.58 11.69
CA ARG A 11 8.36 3.12 12.90
C ARG A 11 9.01 4.46 12.59
N ALA A 12 8.39 5.55 13.04
CA ALA A 12 8.88 6.90 12.82
C ALA A 12 8.98 7.66 14.15
N THR A 13 10.19 8.04 14.55
CA THR A 13 10.48 8.99 15.64
C THR A 13 9.55 8.87 16.87
N GLU A 14 9.40 7.64 17.39
CA GLU A 14 8.55 7.21 18.54
C GLU A 14 7.16 6.64 18.21
N GLU A 15 6.58 6.97 17.06
CA GLU A 15 5.36 6.30 16.59
C GLU A 15 5.69 4.96 15.95
N HIS A 16 4.86 3.96 16.24
CA HIS A 16 4.96 2.65 15.61
C HIS A 16 3.58 2.07 15.36
N GLY A 17 3.43 1.41 14.23
CA GLY A 17 2.27 0.63 13.85
C GLY A 17 2.70 -0.74 13.36
N ILE A 18 1.88 -1.76 13.65
CA ILE A 18 2.00 -3.05 12.96
C ILE A 18 1.23 -2.99 11.64
N ALA A 19 1.37 -4.02 10.81
CA ALA A 19 0.53 -4.14 9.61
C ALA A 19 -0.96 -4.09 9.97
N GLN A 20 -1.75 -3.36 9.19
CA GLN A 20 -3.16 -3.10 9.48
C GLN A 20 -4.02 -3.29 8.23
N MET A 21 -5.16 -3.96 8.40
CA MET A 21 -6.21 -4.01 7.37
C MET A 21 -6.98 -2.69 7.40
N ILE A 22 -6.90 -1.94 6.30
CA ILE A 22 -7.49 -0.60 6.19
C ILE A 22 -8.79 -0.59 5.40
N GLY A 23 -9.09 -1.66 4.68
CA GLY A 23 -10.32 -1.80 3.90
C GLY A 23 -10.48 -3.18 3.28
N SER A 24 -11.70 -3.48 2.84
CA SER A 24 -12.04 -4.73 2.17
C SER A 24 -13.11 -4.46 1.12
N TYR A 25 -12.84 -4.80 -0.13
CA TYR A 25 -13.68 -4.42 -1.26
C TYR A 25 -13.96 -5.63 -2.13
N GLU A 26 -15.17 -5.71 -2.68
CA GLU A 26 -15.44 -6.63 -3.78
C GLU A 26 -14.82 -6.05 -5.05
N ALA A 27 -13.84 -6.74 -5.63
CA ALA A 27 -13.08 -6.30 -6.81
C ALA A 27 -12.54 -7.51 -7.59
N ASP A 28 -12.10 -7.27 -8.82
CA ASP A 28 -11.46 -8.27 -9.67
C ASP A 28 -9.95 -8.37 -9.39
N ASP A 29 -9.32 -7.26 -9.00
CA ASP A 29 -7.90 -7.19 -8.65
C ASP A 29 -7.59 -6.13 -7.58
N PHE A 30 -6.34 -6.11 -7.12
CA PHE A 30 -5.87 -5.19 -6.08
C PHE A 30 -5.92 -3.72 -6.53
N ASP A 31 -5.64 -3.43 -7.79
CA ASP A 31 -5.68 -2.06 -8.33
C ASP A 31 -7.12 -1.50 -8.28
N GLU A 32 -8.12 -2.32 -8.60
CA GLU A 32 -9.54 -1.97 -8.47
C GLU A 32 -9.97 -1.79 -7.02
N ALA A 33 -9.52 -2.68 -6.11
CA ALA A 33 -9.78 -2.52 -4.68
C ALA A 33 -9.23 -1.19 -4.15
N VAL A 34 -7.99 -0.83 -4.51
CA VAL A 34 -7.39 0.46 -4.11
C VAL A 34 -8.12 1.64 -4.74
N LYS A 35 -8.61 1.55 -5.98
CA LYS A 35 -9.45 2.62 -6.57
C LYS A 35 -10.72 2.85 -5.76
N LYS A 36 -11.42 1.79 -5.35
CA LYS A 36 -12.62 1.90 -4.49
C LYS A 36 -12.29 2.54 -3.15
N TYR A 37 -11.17 2.16 -2.53
CA TYR A 37 -10.67 2.82 -1.34
C TYR A 37 -10.39 4.32 -1.55
N MET A 38 -9.80 4.69 -2.69
CA MET A 38 -9.51 6.10 -3.05
C MET A 38 -10.78 6.93 -3.32
N GLU A 39 -11.86 6.31 -3.79
CA GLU A 39 -13.17 6.97 -3.96
C GLU A 39 -13.79 7.31 -2.59
N GLU A 40 -13.64 6.42 -1.60
CA GLU A 40 -14.11 6.64 -0.23
C GLU A 40 -13.18 7.56 0.57
N ASN A 41 -11.88 7.53 0.29
CA ASN A 41 -10.82 8.26 1.02
C ASN A 41 -9.97 9.11 0.04
N PRO A 42 -10.55 10.19 -0.52
CA PRO A 42 -9.90 10.97 -1.56
C PRO A 42 -8.66 11.69 -1.02
N GLY A 43 -7.50 11.38 -1.61
CA GLY A 43 -6.22 12.04 -1.32
C GLY A 43 -5.29 11.28 -0.37
N ASP A 44 -5.74 10.19 0.26
CA ASP A 44 -4.93 9.41 1.20
C ASP A 44 -3.86 8.57 0.49
N VAL A 45 -4.24 7.93 -0.63
CA VAL A 45 -3.35 7.07 -1.38
C VAL A 45 -2.53 7.87 -2.39
N ARG A 46 -1.22 7.65 -2.37
CA ARG A 46 -0.29 8.10 -3.42
C ARG A 46 0.11 6.93 -4.30
N ILE A 47 0.10 7.18 -5.61
CA ILE A 47 0.61 6.24 -6.60
C ILE A 47 2.12 6.43 -6.71
N ASN A 48 2.88 5.34 -6.54
CA ASN A 48 4.32 5.30 -6.69
C ASN A 48 4.68 5.33 -8.18
N GLY A 49 4.84 6.54 -8.73
CA GLY A 49 5.32 6.76 -10.10
C GLY A 49 6.82 6.57 -10.26
N ARG A 50 7.27 6.38 -11.51
CA ARG A 50 8.68 6.15 -11.87
C ARG A 50 9.63 7.24 -11.36
N ASN A 51 9.18 8.48 -11.33
CA ASN A 51 9.94 9.65 -10.86
C ASN A 51 10.34 9.60 -9.38
N ARG A 52 9.76 8.68 -8.58
CA ARG A 52 10.10 8.50 -7.15
C ARG A 52 11.30 7.57 -6.93
N TYR A 53 11.82 6.94 -7.97
CA TYR A 53 12.85 5.91 -7.86
C TYR A 53 14.14 6.32 -8.59
N PRO A 54 15.32 5.92 -8.08
CA PRO A 54 16.61 6.30 -8.66
C PRO A 54 16.90 5.59 -9.99
N SER A 55 16.25 4.46 -10.29
CA SER A 55 16.45 3.68 -11.52
C SER A 55 15.20 2.93 -11.94
N ASP A 56 15.16 2.46 -13.20
CA ASP A 56 14.07 1.63 -13.71
C ASP A 56 13.98 0.32 -12.93
N THR A 57 15.13 -0.30 -12.64
CA THR A 57 15.22 -1.50 -11.80
C THR A 57 14.63 -1.28 -10.41
N ALA A 58 14.88 -0.14 -9.76
CA ALA A 58 14.30 0.16 -8.46
C ALA A 58 12.79 0.40 -8.53
N TYR A 59 12.31 0.97 -9.64
CA TYR A 59 10.88 1.12 -9.89
C TYR A 59 10.19 -0.23 -10.15
N GLU A 60 10.77 -1.09 -10.98
CA GLU A 60 10.23 -2.41 -11.31
C GLU A 60 10.20 -3.35 -10.10
N ASN A 61 11.23 -3.28 -9.25
CA ASN A 61 11.31 -4.08 -8.02
C ASN A 61 10.70 -3.38 -6.79
N ARG A 62 9.86 -2.36 -6.99
CA ARG A 62 9.22 -1.67 -5.87
C ARG A 62 8.28 -2.63 -5.12
N PRO A 63 8.19 -2.51 -3.79
CA PRO A 63 7.35 -3.40 -2.97
C PRO A 63 5.86 -3.20 -3.24
N SER A 64 5.43 -1.98 -3.57
CA SER A 64 4.05 -1.68 -3.93
C SER A 64 3.93 -0.51 -4.90
N LYS A 65 2.84 -0.52 -5.68
CA LYS A 65 2.41 0.59 -6.53
C LYS A 65 1.74 1.72 -5.75
N TYR A 66 1.31 1.46 -4.51
CA TYR A 66 0.52 2.40 -3.71
C TYR A 66 1.12 2.58 -2.31
N ASN A 67 1.03 3.79 -1.77
CA ASN A 67 1.30 4.03 -0.36
C ASN A 67 0.38 5.07 0.27
N ILE A 68 0.17 4.94 1.58
CA ILE A 68 -0.42 5.97 2.42
C ILE A 68 0.69 6.44 3.35
N TRP A 69 1.01 7.72 3.31
CA TRP A 69 2.08 8.32 4.14
C TRP A 69 3.39 7.53 4.14
N ALA A 70 3.84 7.15 2.93
CA ALA A 70 5.02 6.32 2.68
C ALA A 70 4.91 4.84 3.10
N CYS A 71 3.84 4.41 3.76
CA CYS A 71 3.56 3.01 4.08
C CYS A 71 2.95 2.30 2.86
N ASN A 72 3.64 1.29 2.33
CA ASN A 72 3.19 0.47 1.20
C ASN A 72 1.89 -0.29 1.49
N LEU A 73 1.07 -0.46 0.45
CA LEU A 73 -0.16 -1.25 0.49
C LEU A 73 0.01 -2.60 -0.20
N PHE A 74 -0.61 -3.64 0.36
CA PHE A 74 -0.60 -5.02 -0.10
C PHE A 74 -2.01 -5.61 -0.11
N ASP A 75 -2.21 -6.66 -0.91
CA ASP A 75 -3.46 -7.42 -0.96
C ASP A 75 -3.56 -8.50 0.12
N ASN A 76 -2.54 -8.63 0.97
CA ASN A 76 -2.45 -9.64 2.02
C ASN A 76 -1.64 -9.19 3.24
N GLU A 77 -2.00 -9.70 4.42
CA GLU A 77 -1.32 -9.40 5.70
C GLU A 77 0.14 -9.86 5.70
N ALA A 78 0.42 -11.02 5.12
CA ALA A 78 1.72 -11.67 5.25
C ALA A 78 2.84 -10.81 4.64
N ASP A 79 2.58 -10.18 3.50
CA ASP A 79 3.54 -9.30 2.85
C ASP A 79 3.60 -7.93 3.51
N ALA A 80 2.46 -7.38 3.94
CA ALA A 80 2.42 -6.15 4.75
C ALA A 80 3.19 -6.27 6.07
N ARG A 81 3.29 -7.47 6.66
CA ARG A 81 4.08 -7.72 7.87
C ARG A 81 5.57 -7.87 7.61
N LYS A 82 5.96 -8.32 6.41
CA LYS A 82 7.36 -8.49 6.02
C LYS A 82 7.98 -7.18 5.55
N ALA A 83 7.19 -6.38 4.83
CA ALA A 83 7.53 -5.02 4.49
C ALA A 83 7.43 -4.21 5.79
N PHE A 84 8.56 -3.87 6.39
CA PHE A 84 8.60 -2.98 7.55
C PHE A 84 9.34 -1.73 7.11
N GLY A 85 8.68 -0.57 7.24
CA GLY A 85 9.23 0.74 6.88
C GLY A 85 10.34 1.22 7.81
#